data_AF-A0A7T3F9S9-F1
#
_entry.id   AF-A0A7T3F9S9-F1
#
_cell.length_a   1.000
_cell.length_b   1.000
_cell.length_c   1.000
_cell.angle_alpha   90.00
_cell.angle_beta   90.00
_cell.angle_gamma   90.00
#
_symmetry.space_group_name_H-M   'P 1'
#
loop_
_entity.id
_entity.type
_entity.pdbx_description
1 polymer ?
#
loop_
_entity_poly.entity_id
_entity_poly.type
_entity_poly.pdbx_seq_one_letter_code
_entity_poly.pdbx_strand_id
1 'polypeptide(L)' 'MIAFIDENLDQFGVRVICRTVGAAECGFITSIGYRSAKARPGSARALRDEILIQELQRIHQDNDSVYGARKMH' A
#
# COMPACT_ATOMS: atom_id res chain seq x y z
N MET A 1 -0.54 -8.40 5.85
CA MET A 1 -1.31 -8.26 7.11
C MET A 1 -2.54 -7.37 6.98
N ILE A 2 -2.42 -6.10 6.57
CA ILE A 2 -3.62 -5.26 6.31
C ILE A 2 -4.50 -5.86 5.20
N ALA A 3 -3.90 -6.29 4.08
CA ALA A 3 -4.62 -6.99 3.00
C ALA A 3 -5.36 -8.26 3.49
N PHE A 4 -4.70 -9.06 4.34
CA PHE A 4 -5.34 -10.24 4.94
C PHE A 4 -6.59 -9.88 5.78
N ILE A 5 -6.52 -8.78 6.55
CA ILE A 5 -7.68 -8.30 7.31
C ILE A 5 -8.77 -7.82 6.36
N ASP A 6 -8.42 -7.09 5.29
CA ASP A 6 -9.36 -6.59 4.29
C ASP A 6 -10.12 -7.74 3.60
N GLU A 7 -9.40 -8.78 3.17
CA GLU A 7 -9.96 -9.96 2.48
C GLU A 7 -10.94 -10.76 3.34
N ASN A 8 -10.74 -10.77 4.66
CA ASN A 8 -11.52 -11.58 5.60
C ASN A 8 -12.55 -10.74 6.40
N LEU A 9 -12.61 -9.42 6.16
CA LEU A 9 -13.38 -8.48 6.96
C LEU A 9 -14.89 -8.77 6.88
N ASP A 10 -15.39 -9.13 5.70
CA ASP A 10 -16.81 -9.37 5.46
C ASP A 10 -17.33 -10.60 6.18
N GLN A 11 -16.45 -11.60 6.39
CA GLN A 11 -16.83 -12.87 7.03
C GLN A 11 -16.73 -12.81 8.55
N PHE A 12 -15.70 -12.17 9.10
CA PHE A 12 -15.40 -12.26 10.54
C PHE A 12 -15.41 -10.91 11.27
N GLY A 13 -15.27 -9.80 10.54
CA GLY A 13 -15.11 -8.46 11.10
C GLY A 13 -13.72 -8.22 11.74
N VAL A 14 -13.30 -6.96 11.72
CA VAL A 14 -11.96 -6.52 12.16
C VAL A 14 -11.60 -6.97 13.58
N ARG A 15 -12.57 -6.91 14.52
CA ARG A 15 -12.29 -7.14 15.95
C ARG A 15 -11.92 -8.59 16.23
N VAL A 16 -12.56 -9.55 15.55
CA VAL A 16 -12.28 -10.98 15.71
C VAL A 16 -10.92 -11.30 15.10
N ILE A 17 -10.67 -10.84 13.86
CA ILE A 17 -9.41 -11.07 13.16
C ILE A 17 -8.23 -10.50 13.94
N CYS A 18 -8.28 -9.22 14.33
CA CYS A 18 -7.21 -8.59 15.10
C CYS A 18 -6.97 -9.27 16.46
N ARG A 19 -8.02 -9.80 17.12
CA ARG A 19 -7.85 -10.52 18.39
C ARG A 19 -7.12 -11.85 18.18
N THR A 20 -7.53 -12.63 17.19
CA THR A 20 -6.97 -13.95 16.92
C THR A 20 -5.55 -13.84 16.37
N VAL A 21 -5.33 -13.00 15.36
CA VAL A 21 -4.01 -12.79 14.75
C VAL A 21 -3.08 -12.06 15.71
N GLY A 22 -3.56 -11.05 16.42
CA GLY A 22 -2.77 -10.32 17.42
C GLY A 22 -2.25 -11.23 18.53
N ALA A 23 -2.99 -12.27 18.91
CA ALA A 23 -2.51 -13.26 19.89
C ALA A 23 -1.34 -14.12 19.35
N ALA A 24 -1.33 -14.43 18.05
CA ALA A 24 -0.25 -15.17 17.40
C ALA A 24 0.98 -14.28 17.11
N GLU A 25 0.76 -13.01 16.82
CA GLU A 25 1.77 -12.03 16.40
C GLU A 25 2.25 -11.13 17.56
N CYS A 26 2.17 -11.60 18.81
CA CYS A 26 2.63 -10.87 20.00
C CYS A 26 2.08 -9.43 20.12
N GLY A 27 0.83 -9.20 19.71
CA GLY A 27 0.16 -7.89 19.76
C GLY A 27 0.55 -6.90 18.66
N PHE A 28 1.29 -7.34 17.63
CA PHE A 28 1.71 -6.48 16.51
C PHE A 28 0.53 -5.82 15.79
N ILE A 29 -0.61 -6.51 15.69
CA ILE A 29 -1.83 -5.98 15.08
C ILE A 29 -2.90 -5.74 16.13
N THR A 30 -3.37 -4.50 16.17
CA THR A 30 -4.55 -4.11 16.94
C THR A 30 -5.61 -3.52 16.01
N SER A 31 -6.87 -3.54 16.44
CA SER A 31 -7.97 -2.93 15.69
C SER A 31 -7.77 -1.43 15.46
N ILE A 32 -7.17 -0.74 16.43
CA ILE A 32 -6.76 0.67 16.32
C ILE A 32 -5.64 0.80 15.29
N GLY A 33 -4.60 -0.03 15.38
CA GLY A 33 -3.49 -0.04 14.43
C GLY A 33 -3.92 -0.28 12.98
N TYR A 34 -4.86 -1.20 12.76
CA TYR A 34 -5.48 -1.43 11.45
C TYR A 34 -6.19 -0.18 10.93
N ARG A 35 -7.04 0.46 11.75
CA ARG A 35 -7.75 1.69 11.36
C ARG A 35 -6.78 2.83 11.07
N SER A 36 -5.76 3.01 11.91
CA SER A 36 -4.71 3.99 11.69
C SER A 36 -3.95 3.72 10.39
N ALA A 37 -3.66 2.45 10.06
CA ALA A 37 -3.02 2.09 8.80
C ALA A 37 -3.91 2.41 7.59
N LYS A 38 -5.22 2.13 7.66
CA LYS A 38 -6.18 2.45 6.58
C LYS A 38 -6.42 3.95 6.41
N ALA A 39 -6.37 4.71 7.50
CA ALA A 39 -6.59 6.16 7.47
C ALA A 39 -5.32 6.97 7.14
N ARG A 40 -4.14 6.34 7.09
CA ARG A 40 -2.90 7.05 6.77
C ARG A 40 -2.96 7.56 5.33
N PRO A 41 -2.66 8.86 5.10
CA PRO A 41 -2.44 9.34 3.75
C PRO A 41 -1.23 8.62 3.14
N GLY A 42 -1.21 8.55 1.81
CA GLY A 42 -0.03 8.08 1.08
C GLY A 42 1.22 8.83 1.55
N SER A 43 2.36 8.15 1.59
CA SER A 43 3.62 8.80 1.93
C SER A 43 3.89 9.96 0.97
N ALA A 44 4.62 10.99 1.41
CA ALA A 44 5.00 12.10 0.55
C ALA A 44 5.76 11.65 -0.72
N ARG A 45 6.39 10.46 -0.68
CA ARG A 45 6.96 9.82 -1.87
C ARG A 45 5.86 9.26 -2.78
N ALA A 46 4.96 8.43 -2.25
CA ALA A 46 3.86 7.84 -3.02
C ALA A 46 3.00 8.92 -3.72
N LEU A 47 2.67 10.00 -3.01
CA LEU A 47 1.90 11.12 -3.59
C LEU A 47 2.65 11.83 -4.74
N ARG A 48 3.98 11.95 -4.64
CA ARG A 48 4.80 12.50 -5.72
C ARG A 48 4.92 11.53 -6.89
N ASP A 49 5.11 10.25 -6.58
CA ASP A 49 5.26 9.19 -7.57
C ASP A 49 3.97 9.03 -8.39
N GLU A 50 2.78 9.20 -7.81
CA GLU A 50 1.50 9.20 -8.55
C GLU A 50 1.48 10.21 -9.72
N ILE A 51 2.08 11.38 -9.53
CA ILE A 51 2.19 12.42 -10.56
C ILE A 51 3.35 12.10 -11.51
N LEU A 52 4.53 11.78 -10.96
CA LEU A 52 5.76 11.59 -11.73
C LEU A 52 5.71 10.36 -12.65
N ILE A 53 5.05 9.28 -12.22
CA ILE A 53 4.97 8.05 -13.01
C ILE A 53 4.26 8.29 -14.35
N GLN A 54 3.21 9.12 -14.38
CA GLN A 54 2.49 9.42 -15.61
C GLN A 54 3.39 10.15 -16.62
N GLU A 55 4.14 11.13 -16.15
CA GLU A 55 5.06 11.88 -17.01
C GLU A 55 6.23 11.01 -17.49
N LEU A 56 6.76 10.16 -16.61
CA LEU A 56 7.80 9.19 -16.96
C LEU A 56 7.33 8.19 -18.02
N GLN A 57 6.09 7.70 -17.91
CA GLN A 57 5.49 6.79 -18.89
C GLN A 57 5.35 7.47 -20.26
N ARG A 58 4.91 8.72 -20.29
CA ARG A 58 4.83 9.51 -21.52
C ARG A 58 6.19 9.67 -22.18
N ILE A 59 7.20 10.13 -21.43
CA ILE A 59 8.56 10.31 -21.95
C ILE A 59 9.15 8.96 -22.43
N HIS A 60 8.86 7.87 -21.74
CA HIS A 60 9.28 6.53 -22.16
C HIS A 60 8.68 6.13 -23.50
N GLN A 61 7.37 6.38 -23.67
CA GLN A 61 6.68 6.08 -24.91
C GLN A 61 7.15 6.97 -26.08
N ASP A 62 7.36 8.27 -25.84
CA ASP A 62 7.87 9.21 -26.83
C ASP A 62 9.31 8.87 -27.30
N ASN A 63 10.07 8.12 -26.50
CA ASN A 63 11.41 7.63 -26.85
C ASN A 63 11.41 6.16 -27.29
N ASP A 64 10.32 5.69 -27.92
CA ASP A 64 10.15 4.32 -28.44
C ASP A 64 10.41 3.22 -27.40
N SER A 65 10.21 3.53 -26.12
CA SER A 65 10.52 2.63 -24.99
C SER A 65 12.00 2.17 -24.91
N VAL A 66 12.92 2.86 -25.61
CA VAL A 66 14.34 2.48 -25.68
C VAL A 66 15.07 2.87 -24.39
N TYR A 67 14.65 3.95 -23.73
CA TYR A 67 15.27 4.44 -22.50
C TYR A 67 14.69 3.75 -21.26
N GLY A 68 15.48 2.87 -20.66
CA GLY A 68 15.20 2.27 -19.36
C GLY A 68 15.57 3.17 -18.17
N ALA A 69 15.41 2.64 -16.96
CA ALA A 69 15.58 3.37 -15.69
C ALA A 69 16.95 4.05 -15.49
N ARG A 70 18.01 3.63 -16.20
CA ARG A 70 19.33 4.28 -16.12
C ARG A 70 19.44 5.58 -16.92
N LYS A 71 18.52 5.82 -17.86
CA LYS A 71 18.50 7.01 -18.72
C LYS A 71 17.33 7.95 -18.43
N MET A 72 16.34 7.48 -17.68
CA MET A 72 15.25 8.28 -17.15
C MET A 72 15.68 8.85 -15.79
N HIS A 73 16.03 10.14 -15.74
CA HIS A 73 16.41 10.88 -14.54
C HIS A 73 15.43 12.02 -14.26
#